data_AF-A0A7S3IY17-F1
#
_entry.id   AF-A0A7S3IY17-F1
#
_cell.length_a   1.000
_cell.length_b   1.000
_cell.length_c   1.000
_cell.angle_alpha   90.00
_cell.angle_beta   90.00
_cell.angle_gamma   90.00
#
_symmetry.space_group_name_H-M   'P 1'
#
loop_
_entity.id
_entity.type
_entity.pdbx_description
1 polymer ?
#
loop_
_entity_poly.entity_id
_entity_poly.type
_entity_poly.pdbx_seq_one_letter_code
_entity_poly.pdbx_strand_id
1 'polypeptide(L)'
;MDEQELEGSQQMEGEYSAMEGEGYGDESAADDDIFKNNHDLIGIQGILRAQKNEIEKKKLELRMENERYFRAHPEIKGLLQLFVSRILDDRPDSVLEYAGTFFDSASLRDVVLQYMKKEEEAENLKAQ
;
A
#
# COMPACT_ATOMS: atom_id res chain seq x y z
N MET A 1 52.33 -20.34 31.50
CA MET A 1 53.33 -20.50 30.42
C MET A 1 52.66 -21.30 29.33
N ASP A 2 51.61 -20.76 28.72
CA ASP A 2 51.59 -19.55 27.83
C ASP A 2 52.24 -19.95 26.50
N GLU A 3 51.73 -19.72 25.30
CA GLU A 3 50.65 -18.91 24.74
C GLU A 3 50.59 -19.24 23.23
N GLN A 4 49.40 -19.12 22.61
CA GLN A 4 49.09 -18.53 21.28
C GLN A 4 49.70 -19.17 19.99
N GLU A 5 48.89 -19.73 19.07
CA GLU A 5 48.03 -19.13 18.02
C GLU A 5 48.75 -18.76 16.69
N LEU A 6 48.21 -19.24 15.56
CA LEU A 6 47.74 -18.49 14.37
C LEU A 6 47.81 -19.33 13.07
N GLU A 7 46.66 -19.92 12.70
CA GLU A 7 46.37 -20.36 11.34
C GLU A 7 46.05 -19.15 10.46
N GLY A 8 46.74 -19.03 9.32
CA GLY A 8 46.44 -18.07 8.28
C GLY A 8 45.78 -18.73 7.07
N SER A 9 44.49 -18.49 6.85
CA SER A 9 43.93 -18.35 5.51
C SER A 9 42.67 -17.51 5.55
N GLN A 10 42.69 -16.41 4.79
CA GLN A 10 41.73 -15.32 4.81
C GLN A 10 40.37 -15.75 4.22
N GLN A 11 39.29 -15.59 5.00
CA GLN A 11 37.93 -15.44 4.51
C GLN A 11 37.59 -13.94 4.53
N MET A 12 37.08 -13.44 3.41
CA MET A 12 36.63 -12.06 3.26
C MET A 12 35.21 -11.97 3.80
N GLU A 13 35.05 -11.62 5.08
CA GLU A 13 33.74 -11.30 5.67
C GLU A 13 33.43 -9.82 5.47
N GLY A 14 32.28 -9.54 4.84
CA GLY A 14 31.73 -8.20 4.75
C GLY A 14 31.13 -7.80 6.10
N GLU A 15 31.63 -6.71 6.67
CA GLU A 15 31.08 -6.06 7.86
C GLU A 15 29.63 -5.60 7.61
N TYR A 16 28.69 -6.20 8.31
CA TYR A 16 27.39 -5.60 8.60
C TYR A 16 27.51 -4.96 9.99
N SER A 17 27.84 -3.67 10.02
CA SER A 17 27.87 -2.90 11.26
C SER A 17 26.44 -2.67 11.76
N ALA A 18 26.17 -3.18 12.95
CA ALA A 18 24.96 -2.94 13.71
C ALA A 18 24.88 -1.48 14.15
N MET A 19 23.71 -0.87 14.00
CA MET A 19 23.34 0.28 14.83
C MET A 19 21.88 0.15 15.22
N GLU A 20 21.67 -0.37 16.43
CA GLU A 20 20.42 -0.26 17.17
C GLU A 20 20.14 1.22 17.48
N GLY A 21 18.85 1.51 17.59
CA GLY A 21 18.29 2.82 17.27
C GLY A 21 18.47 3.90 18.31
N GLU A 22 18.13 5.12 17.90
CA GLU A 22 17.87 6.25 18.78
C GLU A 22 16.79 7.16 18.21
N GLY A 23 15.90 7.58 19.12
CA GLY A 23 15.41 8.96 19.19
C GLY A 23 14.43 9.43 18.11
N TYR A 24 13.16 9.56 18.51
CA TYR A 24 12.33 10.67 18.02
C TYR A 24 13.00 12.00 18.45
N GLY A 25 13.91 12.49 17.62
CA GLY A 25 14.57 13.79 17.78
C GLY A 25 13.93 14.81 16.85
N ASP A 26 13.17 15.72 17.43
CA ASP A 26 12.85 17.02 16.84
C ASP A 26 14.15 17.81 16.64
N GLU A 27 14.76 17.72 15.47
CA GLU A 27 15.94 18.51 15.12
C GLU A 27 15.72 19.29 13.82
N SER A 28 15.32 20.54 14.04
CA SER A 28 15.67 21.72 13.26
C SER A 28 15.06 21.85 11.85
N ALA A 29 14.23 22.89 11.74
CA ALA A 29 13.67 23.45 10.53
C ALA A 29 14.74 24.10 9.61
N ALA A 30 15.75 23.34 9.16
CA ALA A 30 16.88 23.93 8.43
C ALA A 30 17.52 23.08 7.32
N ASP A 31 16.83 22.08 6.75
CA ASP A 31 17.36 21.37 5.55
C ASP A 31 16.28 21.06 4.51
N ASP A 32 15.63 22.13 4.05
CA ASP A 32 14.47 22.08 3.17
C ASP A 32 14.80 22.15 1.66
N ASP A 33 16.07 21.95 1.24
CA ASP A 33 16.54 22.43 -0.08
C ASP A 33 17.38 21.43 -0.92
N ILE A 34 17.09 20.12 -0.90
CA ILE A 34 17.75 19.14 -1.82
C ILE A 34 16.80 18.50 -2.84
N PHE A 35 15.60 19.05 -3.03
CA PHE A 35 14.81 18.80 -4.24
C PHE A 35 14.42 20.12 -4.89
N LYS A 36 15.40 20.81 -5.47
CA LYS A 36 15.14 21.96 -6.34
C LYS A 36 14.40 21.47 -7.57
N ASN A 37 13.08 21.67 -7.60
CA ASN A 37 12.29 21.46 -8.79
C ASN A 37 12.70 22.54 -9.81
N ASN A 38 12.86 22.21 -11.08
CA ASN A 38 13.24 23.18 -12.11
C ASN A 38 12.33 24.41 -12.16
N HIS A 39 11.10 24.33 -11.60
CA HIS A 39 10.16 25.43 -11.51
C HIS A 39 10.43 26.42 -10.34
N ASP A 40 11.28 26.06 -9.37
CA ASP A 40 11.73 26.95 -8.29
C ASP A 40 12.80 27.94 -8.77
N LEU A 41 13.50 27.62 -9.87
CA LEU A 41 14.49 28.50 -10.53
C LEU A 41 13.84 29.74 -11.19
N ILE A 42 12.54 29.71 -11.47
CA ILE A 42 11.79 30.80 -12.12
C ILE A 42 11.18 31.78 -11.09
N GLY A 43 11.59 31.68 -9.82
CA GLY A 43 11.57 32.85 -8.93
C GLY A 43 10.23 33.23 -8.32
N ILE A 44 9.37 32.26 -7.96
CA ILE A 44 8.29 32.55 -6.99
C ILE A 44 8.34 31.53 -5.85
N GLN A 45 9.25 31.80 -4.92
CA GLN A 45 9.42 31.06 -3.68
C GLN A 45 8.16 31.23 -2.82
N GLY A 46 7.32 30.18 -2.79
CA GLY A 46 6.03 30.18 -2.09
C GLY A 46 4.90 29.51 -2.89
N ILE A 47 4.94 29.60 -4.23
CA ILE A 47 3.92 28.95 -5.08
C ILE A 47 3.98 27.43 -4.91
N LEU A 48 5.18 26.83 -4.88
CA LEU A 48 5.30 25.37 -4.80
C LEU A 48 4.87 24.80 -3.44
N ARG A 49 5.17 25.48 -2.33
CA ARG A 49 4.75 25.05 -0.98
C ARG A 49 3.24 25.23 -0.75
N ALA A 50 2.69 26.38 -1.14
CA ALA A 50 1.25 26.60 -1.08
C ALA A 50 0.50 25.61 -2.00
N GLN A 51 0.99 25.37 -3.22
CA GLN A 51 0.42 24.37 -4.12
C GLN A 51 0.54 22.95 -3.55
N LYS A 52 1.67 22.60 -2.93
CA LYS A 52 1.84 21.30 -2.27
C LYS A 52 0.82 21.10 -1.15
N ASN A 53 0.66 22.08 -0.26
CA ASN A 53 -0.32 22.02 0.82
C ASN A 53 -1.75 21.90 0.28
N GLU A 54 -2.09 22.64 -0.78
CA GLU A 54 -3.39 22.53 -1.45
C GLU A 54 -3.60 21.17 -2.13
N ILE A 55 -2.56 20.59 -2.74
CA ILE A 55 -2.60 19.24 -3.32
C ILE A 55 -2.82 18.20 -2.22
N GLU A 56 -2.11 18.31 -1.09
CA GLU A 56 -2.26 17.41 0.04
C GLU A 56 -3.67 17.49 0.65
N LYS A 57 -4.20 18.70 0.82
CA LYS A 57 -5.58 18.91 1.26
C LYS A 57 -6.59 18.26 0.33
N LYS A 58 -6.48 18.48 -0.98
CA LYS A 58 -7.36 17.84 -1.98
C LYS A 58 -7.22 16.32 -1.97
N LYS A 59 -6.01 15.79 -1.80
CA LYS A 59 -5.77 14.35 -1.69
C LYS A 59 -6.46 13.75 -0.46
N LEU A 60 -6.45 14.47 0.67
CA LEU A 60 -7.16 14.07 1.87
C LEU A 60 -8.67 14.07 1.65
N GLU A 61 -9.23 15.13 1.07
CA GLU A 61 -10.65 15.23 0.72
C GLU A 61 -11.08 14.06 -0.17
N LEU A 62 -10.31 13.77 -1.23
CA LEU A 62 -10.55 12.62 -2.12
C LEU A 62 -10.49 11.28 -1.39
N ARG A 63 -9.57 11.10 -0.44
CA ARG A 63 -9.50 9.87 0.37
C ARG A 63 -10.75 9.70 1.22
N MET A 64 -11.21 10.77 1.87
CA MET A 64 -12.44 10.74 2.67
C MET A 64 -13.67 10.43 1.82
N GLU A 65 -13.76 11.01 0.63
CA GLU A 65 -14.86 10.74 -0.32
C GLU A 65 -14.84 9.29 -0.81
N ASN A 66 -13.67 8.78 -1.20
CA ASN A 66 -13.52 7.39 -1.61
C ASN A 66 -13.93 6.43 -0.50
N GLU A 67 -13.47 6.64 0.74
CA GLU A 67 -13.88 5.81 1.87
C GLU A 67 -15.38 5.86 2.14
N ARG A 68 -15.99 7.05 2.04
CA ARG A 68 -17.44 7.21 2.19
C ARG A 68 -18.17 6.43 1.09
N TYR A 69 -17.66 6.45 -0.14
CA TYR A 69 -18.19 5.68 -1.25
C TYR A 69 -18.09 4.17 -1.00
N PHE A 70 -16.92 3.66 -0.60
CA PHE A 70 -16.75 2.24 -0.27
C PHE A 70 -17.65 1.79 0.90
N ARG A 71 -17.89 2.65 1.89
CA ARG A 71 -18.83 2.37 2.99
C ARG A 71 -20.29 2.37 2.55
N ALA A 72 -20.67 3.25 1.63
CA ALA A 72 -22.02 3.31 1.09
C ALA A 72 -22.32 2.16 0.11
N HIS A 73 -21.27 1.59 -0.51
CA HIS A 73 -21.37 0.58 -1.55
C HIS A 73 -20.68 -0.74 -1.13
N PRO A 74 -21.31 -1.52 -0.21
CA PRO A 74 -20.76 -2.81 0.24
C PRO A 74 -20.59 -3.84 -0.90
N GLU A 75 -21.31 -3.67 -2.01
CA GLU A 75 -21.16 -4.50 -3.21
C GLU A 75 -19.76 -4.48 -3.81
N ILE A 76 -19.02 -3.37 -3.65
CA ILE A 76 -17.65 -3.27 -4.15
C ILE A 76 -16.71 -4.15 -3.32
N LYS A 77 -16.92 -4.19 -2.00
CA LYS A 77 -16.17 -5.08 -1.11
C LYS A 77 -16.44 -6.56 -1.47
N GLY A 78 -17.71 -6.92 -1.65
CA GLY A 78 -18.10 -8.27 -2.04
C GLY A 78 -17.54 -8.69 -3.40
N LEU A 79 -17.55 -7.77 -4.38
CA LEU A 79 -16.94 -8.00 -5.69
C LEU A 79 -15.45 -8.30 -5.59
N LEU A 80 -14.69 -7.50 -4.82
CA LEU A 80 -13.25 -7.70 -4.63
C LEU A 80 -12.94 -9.00 -3.88
N GLN A 81 -13.70 -9.33 -2.83
CA GLN A 81 -13.53 -10.59 -2.10
C GLN A 81 -13.80 -11.79 -2.99
N LEU A 82 -14.89 -11.77 -3.77
CA LEU A 82 -15.21 -12.82 -4.72
C LEU A 82 -14.11 -12.99 -5.77
N PHE A 83 -13.60 -11.88 -6.30
CA PHE A 83 -12.51 -11.90 -7.28
C PHE A 83 -11.24 -12.56 -6.71
N VAL A 84 -10.84 -12.17 -5.49
CA VAL A 84 -9.65 -12.75 -4.83
C VAL A 84 -9.87 -14.23 -4.53
N SER A 85 -11.05 -14.63 -4.02
CA SER A 85 -11.37 -16.04 -3.80
C SER A 85 -11.22 -16.85 -5.07
N ARG A 86 -11.74 -16.32 -6.19
CA ARG A 86 -11.67 -16.96 -7.50
C ARG A 86 -10.26 -17.10 -8.04
N ILE A 87 -9.40 -16.10 -7.85
CA ILE A 87 -7.97 -16.21 -8.17
C ILE A 87 -7.30 -17.30 -7.35
N LEU A 88 -7.61 -17.42 -6.06
CA LEU A 88 -7.01 -18.41 -5.18
C LEU A 88 -7.43 -19.84 -5.54
N ASP A 89 -8.68 -20.01 -5.99
CA ASP A 89 -9.24 -21.29 -6.44
C ASP A 89 -8.68 -21.70 -7.80
N ASP A 90 -8.73 -20.81 -8.80
CA ASP A 90 -8.39 -21.12 -10.19
C ASP A 90 -6.88 -21.01 -10.48
N ARG A 91 -6.12 -20.27 -9.65
CA ARG A 91 -4.67 -20.02 -9.75
C ARG A 91 -4.20 -19.77 -11.20
N PRO A 92 -4.70 -18.71 -11.86
CA PRO A 92 -4.33 -18.43 -13.24
C PRO A 92 -2.86 -18.01 -13.36
N ASP A 93 -2.24 -18.35 -14.51
CA ASP A 93 -0.87 -17.92 -14.83
C ASP A 93 -0.74 -16.39 -14.98
N SER A 94 -1.81 -15.74 -15.45
CA SER A 94 -1.90 -14.28 -15.58
C SER A 94 -3.14 -13.72 -14.89
N VAL A 95 -2.91 -13.05 -13.76
CA VAL A 95 -3.98 -12.40 -12.98
C VAL A 95 -4.64 -11.26 -13.76
N LEU A 96 -3.89 -10.56 -14.62
CA LEU A 96 -4.39 -9.42 -15.38
C LEU A 96 -5.40 -9.85 -16.46
N GLU A 97 -5.08 -10.92 -17.19
CA GLU A 97 -6.00 -11.49 -18.20
C GLU A 97 -7.24 -12.09 -17.53
N TYR A 98 -7.05 -12.74 -16.38
CA TYR A 98 -8.15 -13.24 -15.56
C TYR A 98 -9.06 -12.09 -15.08
N ALA A 99 -8.49 -10.96 -14.68
CA ALA A 99 -9.26 -9.77 -14.30
C ALA A 99 -10.16 -9.28 -15.44
N GLY A 100 -9.62 -9.20 -16.66
CA GLY A 100 -10.40 -8.80 -17.84
C GLY A 100 -11.61 -9.71 -18.05
N THR A 101 -11.39 -11.03 -18.08
CA THR A 101 -12.49 -11.99 -18.28
C THR A 101 -13.51 -12.01 -17.14
N PHE A 102 -13.06 -11.82 -15.90
CA PHE A 102 -13.93 -11.78 -14.72
C PHE A 102 -14.80 -10.52 -14.69
N PHE A 103 -14.20 -9.32 -14.84
CA PHE A 103 -14.89 -8.05 -14.72
C PHE A 103 -15.77 -7.71 -15.94
N ASP A 104 -15.44 -8.24 -17.13
CA ASP A 104 -16.25 -8.06 -18.34
C ASP A 104 -17.46 -9.01 -18.42
N SER A 105 -17.62 -9.91 -17.45
CA SER A 105 -18.72 -10.87 -17.48
C SER A 105 -20.09 -10.21 -17.26
N ALA A 106 -21.03 -10.41 -18.18
CA ALA A 106 -22.37 -9.81 -18.10
C ALA A 106 -23.18 -10.28 -16.88
N SER A 107 -22.87 -11.48 -16.36
CA SER A 107 -23.50 -12.06 -15.17
C SER A 107 -22.85 -11.63 -13.85
N LEU A 108 -21.77 -10.83 -13.89
CA LEU A 108 -21.00 -10.48 -12.69
C LEU A 108 -21.86 -9.91 -11.57
N ARG A 109 -22.76 -9.00 -11.94
CA ARG A 109 -23.67 -8.33 -10.99
C ARG A 109 -24.49 -9.35 -10.19
N ASP A 110 -25.07 -10.32 -10.88
CA ASP A 110 -25.92 -11.32 -10.24
C ASP A 110 -25.12 -12.25 -9.34
N VAL A 111 -23.91 -12.65 -9.78
CA VAL A 111 -23.01 -13.49 -8.99
C VAL A 111 -22.57 -12.79 -7.71
N VAL A 112 -22.23 -11.50 -7.78
CA VAL A 112 -21.83 -10.71 -6.60
C VAL A 112 -23.01 -10.57 -5.62
N LEU A 113 -24.20 -10.26 -6.11
CA LEU A 113 -25.39 -10.16 -5.25
C LEU A 113 -25.72 -11.48 -4.55
N GLN A 114 -25.56 -12.61 -5.25
CA GLN A 114 -25.73 -13.92 -4.64
C GLN A 114 -24.64 -14.20 -3.60
N TYR A 115 -23.38 -13.82 -3.87
CA TYR A 115 -22.28 -13.97 -2.92
C TYR A 115 -22.54 -13.18 -1.63
N MET A 116 -22.96 -11.91 -1.74
CA MET A 116 -23.24 -11.06 -0.58
C MET A 116 -24.35 -11.63 0.30
N LYS A 117 -25.44 -12.13 -0.30
CA LYS A 117 -26.53 -12.77 0.45
C LYS A 117 -26.05 -14.00 1.22
N LYS A 118 -25.21 -14.83 0.58
CA LYS A 118 -24.63 -16.01 1.23
C LYS A 118 -23.72 -15.65 2.40
N GLU A 119 -22.91 -14.60 2.28
CA GLU A 119 -22.10 -14.13 3.42
C GLU A 119 -22.97 -13.64 4.56
N GLU A 120 -24.00 -12.85 4.28
CA GLU A 120 -24.93 -12.34 5.30
C GLU A 120 -25.65 -13.48 6.05
N GLU A 121 -26.14 -14.49 5.32
CA GLU A 121 -26.73 -15.69 5.92
C GLU A 121 -25.73 -16.46 6.79
N ALA A 122 -24.49 -16.61 6.33
CA ALA A 122 -23.44 -17.32 7.05
C ALA A 122 -23.01 -16.58 8.32
N GLU A 123 -22.98 -15.24 8.30
CA GLU A 123 -22.71 -14.42 9.48
C GLU A 123 -23.85 -14.53 10.51
N ASN A 124 -25.10 -14.46 10.06
CA ASN A 124 -26.27 -14.58 10.93
C ASN A 124 -26.36 -15.94 11.63
N LEU A 125 -25.94 -17.02 10.96
CA LEU A 125 -25.92 -18.36 11.55
C LEU A 125 -24.82 -18.53 12.61
N LYS A 126 -23.67 -17.83 12.46
CA LYS A 126 -22.57 -17.86 13.44
C LYS A 126 -22.86 -17.04 14.69
N ALA A 127 -23.80 -16.10 14.61
CA ALA A 127 -24.19 -15.22 15.71
C ALA A 127 -25.27 -15.83 16.64
N GLN A 128 -25.84 -16.99 16.28
CA GLN A 128 -26.82 -17.75 17.07
C GLN A 128 -26.15 -18.89 17.83
#